data_AF-A0A830EKN3-F1
#
_entry.id   AF-A0A830EKN3-F1
#
_cell.length_a   1.000
_cell.length_b   1.000
_cell.length_c   1.000
_cell.angle_alpha   90.00
_cell.angle_beta   90.00
_cell.angle_gamma   90.00
#
_symmetry.space_group_name_H-M   'P 1'
#
loop_
_entity.id
_entity.type
_entity.pdbx_description
1 polymer ?
#
loop_
_entity_poly.entity_id
_entity_poly.type
_entity_poly.pdbx_seq_one_letter_code
_entity_poly.pdbx_strand_id
1 'polypeptide(L)'
;MKYRLMDVLACPYDKTFPLTLIVLREREYPERKYEWSKKPFCEEYCALKNVNIKNHPNPQELPCEECIKKEVVDGVLYCPKCGRWYPIKEEIPILLPDELRNREEDKAFLDAIKDQLLKVSPELGGKILKEGKPINLSTQ
;
A
#
# COMPACT_ATOMS: atom_id res chain seq x y z
N MET A 1 1.75 8.71 -2.23
CA MET A 1 0.44 8.09 -2.00
C MET A 1 0.06 8.37 -0.56
N LYS A 2 -1.06 9.07 -0.36
CA LYS A 2 -1.57 9.39 0.98
C LYS A 2 -2.08 8.11 1.65
N TYR A 3 -1.70 7.86 2.90
CA TYR A 3 -2.18 6.69 3.67
C TYR A 3 -3.72 6.60 3.71
N ARG A 4 -4.40 7.74 3.85
CA ARG A 4 -5.87 7.83 3.86
C ARG A 4 -6.55 7.30 2.59
N LEU A 5 -5.84 7.19 1.47
CA LEU A 5 -6.40 6.60 0.25
C LEU A 5 -6.71 5.11 0.43
N MET A 6 -5.97 4.42 1.30
CA MET A 6 -6.19 3.01 1.61
C MET A 6 -7.54 2.72 2.28
N ASP A 7 -8.23 3.74 2.79
CA ASP A 7 -9.57 3.63 3.34
C ASP A 7 -10.62 3.24 2.27
N VAL A 8 -10.30 3.50 0.99
CA VAL A 8 -11.20 3.23 -0.14
C VAL A 8 -10.61 2.26 -1.18
N LEU A 9 -9.31 1.98 -1.13
CA LEU A 9 -8.67 1.10 -2.10
C LEU A 9 -8.98 -0.37 -1.79
N ALA A 10 -9.70 -1.00 -2.72
CA ALA A 10 -9.90 -2.43 -2.76
C ALA A 10 -9.20 -3.03 -3.98
N CYS A 11 -8.96 -4.34 -3.95
CA CYS A 11 -8.46 -5.07 -5.10
C CYS A 11 -9.40 -4.89 -6.32
N PRO A 12 -8.91 -4.43 -7.48
CA PRO A 12 -9.73 -4.25 -8.67
C PRO A 12 -10.43 -5.54 -9.14
N TYR A 13 -9.81 -6.69 -8.92
CA TYR A 13 -10.28 -8.00 -9.39
C TYR A 13 -11.35 -8.65 -8.51
N ASP A 14 -11.10 -8.74 -7.19
CA ASP A 14 -11.92 -9.54 -6.28
C ASP A 14 -12.58 -8.71 -5.16
N LYS A 15 -12.41 -7.38 -5.22
CA LYS A 15 -12.94 -6.39 -4.28
C LYS A 15 -12.51 -6.60 -2.82
N THR A 16 -11.44 -7.37 -2.60
CA THR A 16 -10.87 -7.56 -1.25
C THR A 16 -10.42 -6.23 -0.68
N PHE A 17 -10.83 -5.98 0.55
CA PHE A 17 -10.49 -4.81 1.35
C PHE A 17 -10.22 -5.25 2.80
N PRO A 18 -9.20 -4.71 3.48
CA PRO A 18 -8.18 -3.82 2.94
C PRO A 18 -7.12 -4.57 2.12
N LEU A 19 -6.42 -3.85 1.22
CA LEU A 19 -5.16 -4.33 0.63
C LEU A 19 -4.03 -4.21 1.67
N THR A 20 -3.08 -5.14 1.65
CA THR A 20 -1.88 -5.07 2.49
C THR A 20 -0.90 -4.07 1.89
N LEU A 21 -0.59 -3.00 2.62
CA LEU A 21 0.39 -1.98 2.22
C LEU A 21 1.78 -2.32 2.77
N ILE A 22 2.78 -2.40 1.89
CA ILE A 22 4.20 -2.46 2.24
C ILE A 22 4.84 -1.13 1.85
N VAL A 23 5.34 -0.41 2.83
CA VAL A 23 5.98 0.90 2.65
C VAL A 23 7.47 0.69 2.48
N LEU A 24 8.02 1.07 1.33
CA LEU A 24 9.45 0.99 1.08
C LEU A 24 10.10 2.35 1.34
N ARG A 25 9.52 3.42 0.79
CA ARG A 25 9.98 4.79 0.99
C ARG A 25 8.81 5.70 1.35
N GLU A 26 9.01 6.53 2.35
CA GLU A 26 8.07 7.55 2.81
C GLU A 26 8.68 8.94 2.63
N ARG A 27 7.83 9.94 2.42
CA ARG A 27 8.20 11.35 2.47
C ARG A 27 7.27 12.08 3.44
N GLU A 28 7.86 12.99 4.18
CA GLU A 28 7.14 13.88 5.09
C GLU A 28 7.01 15.30 4.51
N TYR A 29 5.87 15.91 4.79
CA TYR A 29 5.45 17.24 4.39
C TYR A 29 5.03 18.00 5.66
N PRO A 30 5.99 18.51 6.46
CA PRO A 30 5.75 19.07 7.79
C PRO A 30 4.79 20.27 7.81
N GLU A 31 4.70 20.99 6.70
CA GLU A 31 3.88 22.18 6.50
C GLU A 31 2.37 21.89 6.45
N ARG A 32 1.98 20.63 6.20
CA ARG A 32 0.56 20.26 6.08
C ARG A 32 -0.14 20.27 7.44
N LYS A 33 -1.34 20.86 7.46
CA LYS A 33 -2.19 20.96 8.65
C LYS A 33 -3.45 20.14 8.50
N TYR A 34 -3.91 19.56 9.60
CA TYR A 34 -5.17 18.84 9.62
C TYR A 34 -6.34 19.83 9.63
N GLU A 35 -7.10 19.86 8.53
CA GLU A 35 -8.15 20.86 8.30
C GLU A 35 -9.57 20.27 8.28
N TRP A 36 -9.71 18.95 8.47
CA TRP A 36 -11.03 18.31 8.48
C TRP A 36 -11.76 18.53 9.80
N SER A 37 -13.08 18.63 9.71
CA SER A 37 -13.98 18.85 10.86
C SER A 37 -14.20 17.60 11.71
N LYS A 38 -13.90 16.41 11.20
CA LYS A 38 -14.06 15.12 11.89
C LYS A 38 -12.73 14.42 12.04
N LYS A 39 -12.49 13.78 13.20
CA LYS A 39 -11.35 12.90 13.47
C LYS A 39 -11.84 11.55 14.01
N PRO A 40 -11.41 10.40 13.45
CA PRO A 40 -10.51 10.27 12.30
C PRO A 40 -11.15 10.72 10.99
N PHE A 41 -10.32 11.07 10.00
CA PHE A 41 -10.83 11.41 8.65
C PHE A 41 -11.36 10.18 7.93
N CYS A 42 -10.61 9.07 7.98
CA CYS A 42 -10.96 7.77 7.42
C CYS A 42 -12.20 7.18 8.12
N GLU A 43 -12.98 6.38 7.40
CA GLU A 43 -14.26 5.83 7.88
C GLU A 43 -14.17 4.35 8.25
N GLU A 44 -13.42 3.54 7.47
CA GLU A 44 -13.37 2.09 7.61
C GLU A 44 -12.01 1.60 8.10
N TYR A 45 -10.91 2.10 7.52
CA TYR A 45 -9.56 1.57 7.74
C TYR A 45 -8.49 2.66 7.80
N CYS A 46 -7.65 2.58 8.85
CA CYS A 46 -6.50 3.44 9.02
C CYS A 46 -5.22 2.70 8.60
N ALA A 47 -4.69 2.98 7.41
CA ALA A 47 -3.47 2.33 6.93
C ALA A 47 -2.20 2.73 7.68
N LEU A 48 -2.13 3.94 8.25
CA LEU A 48 -0.96 4.37 9.03
C LEU A 48 -0.78 3.52 10.29
N LYS A 49 -1.89 3.13 10.93
CA LYS A 49 -1.89 2.27 12.13
C LYS A 49 -2.24 0.82 11.84
N ASN A 50 -2.60 0.49 10.59
CA ASN A 50 -3.04 -0.82 10.15
C ASN A 50 -4.21 -1.39 11.00
N VAL A 51 -5.28 -0.60 11.18
CA VAL A 51 -6.44 -0.98 12.00
C VAL A 51 -7.77 -0.65 11.32
N ASN A 52 -8.79 -1.49 11.57
CA ASN A 52 -10.18 -1.20 11.21
C ASN A 52 -10.76 -0.21 12.22
N ILE A 53 -11.27 0.92 11.73
CA ILE A 53 -11.71 2.07 12.55
C ILE A 53 -12.96 1.72 13.35
N LYS A 54 -13.91 1.01 12.75
CA LYS A 54 -15.15 0.57 13.42
C LYS A 54 -14.91 -0.32 14.64
N ASN A 55 -13.80 -1.06 14.65
CA ASN A 55 -13.46 -1.99 15.72
C ASN A 55 -12.41 -1.40 16.69
N HIS A 56 -11.99 -0.15 16.48
CA HIS A 56 -11.00 0.49 17.32
C HIS A 56 -11.68 1.06 18.57
N PRO A 57 -11.16 0.82 19.80
CA PRO A 57 -11.81 1.27 21.03
C PRO A 57 -11.89 2.80 21.11
N ASN A 58 -10.82 3.51 20.70
CA ASN A 58 -10.73 4.97 20.74
C ASN A 58 -10.33 5.55 19.36
N PRO A 59 -11.23 5.59 18.35
CA PRO A 59 -10.87 6.05 17.00
C PRO A 59 -10.33 7.49 16.94
N GLN A 60 -10.75 8.35 17.87
CA GLN A 60 -10.36 9.76 17.94
C GLN A 60 -8.88 9.96 18.29
N GLU A 61 -8.23 8.95 18.86
CA GLU A 61 -6.81 8.98 19.23
C GLU A 61 -5.88 8.63 18.06
N LEU A 62 -6.42 8.23 16.90
CA LEU A 62 -5.61 7.97 15.71
C LEU A 62 -4.84 9.24 15.30
N PRO A 63 -3.54 9.17 14.96
CA PRO A 63 -2.71 10.35 14.75
C PRO A 63 -2.91 10.93 13.33
N CYS A 64 -4.11 11.44 13.06
CA CYS A 64 -4.46 11.98 11.74
C CYS A 64 -3.64 13.23 11.38
N GLU A 65 -3.20 13.99 12.38
CA GLU A 65 -2.34 15.18 12.26
C GLU A 65 -0.93 14.82 11.82
N GLU A 66 -0.44 13.64 12.20
CA GLU A 66 0.83 13.09 11.67
C GLU A 66 0.58 12.46 10.30
N CYS A 67 -0.53 11.72 10.14
CA CYS A 67 -0.89 11.02 8.91
C CYS A 67 -0.95 11.94 7.69
N ILE A 68 -1.53 13.13 7.83
CA ILE A 68 -1.63 14.08 6.70
C ILE A 68 -0.25 14.51 6.16
N LYS A 69 0.77 14.51 7.02
CA LYS A 69 2.12 14.91 6.67
C LYS A 69 2.89 13.80 5.96
N LYS A 70 2.42 12.55 5.97
CA LYS A 70 3.15 11.40 5.44
C LYS A 70 2.55 10.91 4.13
N GLU A 71 3.41 10.66 3.15
CA GLU A 71 3.06 9.97 1.91
C GLU A 71 4.02 8.82 1.61
N VAL A 72 3.46 7.69 1.19
CA VAL A 72 4.22 6.56 0.65
C VAL A 72 4.70 6.95 -0.75
N VAL A 73 6.01 7.11 -0.92
CA VAL A 73 6.61 7.41 -2.22
C VAL A 73 6.74 6.15 -3.04
N ASP A 74 7.38 5.12 -2.47
CA ASP A 74 7.51 3.81 -3.10
C ASP A 74 7.02 2.73 -2.16
N GLY A 75 6.35 1.74 -2.72
CA GLY A 75 5.71 0.69 -1.95
C GLY A 75 5.04 -0.36 -2.81
N VAL A 76 4.42 -1.32 -2.16
CA VAL A 76 3.65 -2.38 -2.80
C VAL A 76 2.32 -2.52 -2.07
N LEU A 77 1.23 -2.55 -2.83
CA LEU A 77 -0.06 -3.03 -2.33
C LEU A 77 -0.19 -4.50 -2.70
N TYR A 78 -0.64 -5.33 -1.77
CA TYR A 78 -0.83 -6.76 -2.01
C TYR A 78 -2.23 -7.18 -1.63
N CYS A 79 -2.89 -7.95 -2.50
CA CYS A 79 -4.18 -8.55 -2.21
C CYS A 79 -3.98 -9.90 -1.51
N PRO A 80 -4.41 -10.07 -0.25
CA PRO A 80 -4.26 -11.32 0.48
C PRO A 80 -5.09 -12.48 -0.10
N LYS A 81 -6.13 -12.17 -0.88
CA LYS A 81 -7.05 -13.16 -1.45
C LYS A 81 -6.57 -13.73 -2.80
N CYS A 82 -6.38 -12.89 -3.83
CA CYS A 82 -5.98 -13.39 -5.15
C CYS A 82 -4.46 -13.44 -5.38
N GLY A 83 -3.65 -12.85 -4.50
CA GLY A 83 -2.19 -12.83 -4.60
C GLY A 83 -1.62 -11.80 -5.57
N ARG A 84 -2.45 -10.86 -6.05
CA ARG A 84 -1.97 -9.76 -6.90
C ARG A 84 -1.27 -8.69 -6.09
N TRP A 85 -0.19 -8.16 -6.65
CA TRP A 85 0.48 -6.98 -6.11
C TRP A 85 0.35 -5.80 -7.05
N TYR A 86 0.38 -4.57 -6.53
CA TYR A 86 0.30 -3.34 -7.29
C TYR A 86 1.43 -2.40 -6.85
N PRO A 87 2.23 -1.84 -7.77
CA PRO A 87 3.32 -0.95 -7.41
C PRO A 87 2.78 0.41 -6.96
N ILE A 88 3.46 1.01 -5.99
CA ILE A 88 3.41 2.45 -5.74
C ILE A 88 4.77 2.99 -6.22
N LYS A 89 4.75 3.88 -7.21
CA LYS A 89 5.95 4.53 -7.77
C LYS A 89 5.76 6.03 -7.70
N GLU A 90 6.73 6.75 -7.14
CA GLU A 90 6.70 8.22 -7.08
C GLU A 90 5.35 8.77 -6.56
N GLU A 91 4.88 8.20 -5.46
CA GLU A 91 3.61 8.56 -4.82
C GLU A 91 2.33 8.12 -5.55
N ILE A 92 2.43 7.49 -6.72
CA ILE A 92 1.30 7.06 -7.56
C ILE A 92 1.06 5.55 -7.40
N PRO A 93 -0.09 5.11 -6.85
CA PRO A 93 -0.47 3.70 -6.84
C PRO A 93 -1.00 3.27 -8.21
N ILE A 94 -0.41 2.22 -8.79
CA ILE A 94 -0.74 1.74 -10.14
C ILE A 94 -1.61 0.48 -10.02
N LEU A 95 -2.94 0.66 -9.98
CA LEU A 95 -3.93 -0.43 -9.89
C LEU A 95 -4.45 -0.84 -11.28
N LEU A 96 -3.53 -0.97 -12.25
CA LEU A 96 -3.89 -1.42 -13.59
C LEU A 96 -4.27 -2.91 -13.60
N PRO A 97 -5.27 -3.31 -14.41
CA PRO A 97 -5.49 -4.71 -14.75
C PRO A 97 -4.23 -5.36 -15.34
N ASP A 98 -4.07 -6.66 -15.10
CA ASP A 98 -2.97 -7.52 -15.54
C ASP A 98 -2.67 -7.35 -17.05
N GLU A 99 -3.70 -7.26 -17.88
CA GLU A 99 -3.61 -7.06 -19.33
C GLU A 99 -3.04 -5.71 -19.76
N LEU A 100 -3.07 -4.70 -18.87
CA LEU A 100 -2.49 -3.37 -19.10
C LEU A 100 -1.12 -3.20 -18.42
N ARG A 101 -0.59 -4.25 -17.78
CA ARG A 101 0.71 -4.19 -17.11
C ARG A 101 1.84 -4.58 -18.06
N ASN A 102 2.89 -3.75 -18.06
CA ASN A 102 4.10 -4.04 -18.82
C ASN A 102 5.01 -5.00 -18.03
N ARG A 103 5.21 -6.20 -18.58
CA ARG A 103 6.00 -7.27 -17.94
C ARG A 103 7.44 -6.89 -17.66
N GLU A 104 8.07 -6.12 -18.55
CA GLU A 104 9.47 -5.71 -18.41
C GLU A 104 9.61 -4.66 -17.30
N GLU A 105 8.73 -3.65 -17.29
CA GLU A 105 8.73 -2.61 -16.26
C GLU A 105 8.45 -3.15 -14.86
N ASP A 106 7.57 -4.14 -14.75
CA ASP A 106 7.24 -4.77 -13.47
C ASP A 106 8.37 -5.65 -12.95
N LYS A 107 9.03 -6.41 -13.82
CA LYS A 107 10.24 -7.16 -13.45
C LYS A 107 11.34 -6.21 -13.00
N ALA A 108 11.61 -5.17 -13.77
CA ALA A 108 12.60 -4.15 -13.42
C ALA A 108 12.28 -3.48 -12.08
N PHE A 109 11.00 -3.18 -11.83
CA PHE A 109 10.57 -2.65 -10.53
C PHE A 109 10.83 -3.64 -9.40
N LEU A 110 10.37 -4.90 -9.52
CA LEU A 110 10.59 -5.93 -8.50
C LEU A 110 12.08 -6.16 -8.23
N ASP A 111 12.91 -6.21 -9.28
CA ASP A 111 14.36 -6.34 -9.15
C ASP A 111 14.99 -5.16 -8.41
N ALA A 112 14.53 -3.94 -8.68
CA ALA A 112 15.02 -2.73 -8.00
C ALA A 112 14.63 -2.69 -6.52
N ILE A 113 13.45 -3.22 -6.15
CA ILE A 113 12.96 -3.16 -4.77
C ILE A 113 13.22 -4.42 -3.94
N LYS A 114 13.65 -5.55 -4.54
CA LYS A 114 13.69 -6.88 -3.89
C LYS A 114 14.38 -6.89 -2.53
N ASP A 115 15.54 -6.25 -2.42
CA ASP A 115 16.35 -6.29 -1.19
C ASP A 115 15.66 -5.49 -0.07
N GLN A 116 15.09 -4.33 -0.42
CA GLN A 116 14.33 -3.51 0.51
C GLN A 116 13.00 -4.17 0.89
N LEU A 117 12.33 -4.80 -0.07
CA LEU A 117 11.08 -5.51 0.13
C LEU A 117 11.27 -6.67 1.12
N LEU A 118 12.33 -7.47 0.94
CA LEU A 118 12.69 -8.55 1.85
C LEU A 118 13.13 -8.04 3.23
N LYS A 119 13.77 -6.87 3.31
CA LYS A 119 14.14 -6.25 4.58
C LYS A 119 12.92 -5.77 5.38
N VAL A 120 11.95 -5.14 4.73
CA VAL A 120 10.76 -4.57 5.39
C VAL A 120 9.72 -5.65 5.69
N SER A 121 9.53 -6.60 4.78
CA SER A 121 8.55 -7.68 4.94
C SER A 121 9.12 -8.99 4.39
N PRO A 122 9.91 -9.74 5.18
CA PRO A 122 10.60 -10.94 4.69
C PRO A 122 9.65 -12.00 4.12
N GLU A 123 8.60 -12.33 4.86
CA GLU A 123 7.66 -13.40 4.46
C GLU A 123 6.82 -13.00 3.25
N LEU A 124 6.15 -11.85 3.31
CA LEU A 124 5.27 -11.39 2.24
C LEU A 124 6.07 -10.93 1.01
N GLY A 125 7.22 -10.29 1.22
CA GLY A 125 8.15 -9.94 0.16
C GLY A 125 8.64 -11.17 -0.58
N GLY A 126 9.06 -12.22 0.14
CA GLY A 126 9.43 -13.50 -0.46
C GLY A 126 8.29 -14.12 -1.28
N LYS A 127 7.06 -14.06 -0.77
CA LYS A 127 5.86 -14.53 -1.48
C LYS A 127 5.59 -13.72 -2.76
N ILE A 128 5.66 -12.39 -2.70
CA ILE A 128 5.47 -11.52 -3.89
C ILE A 128 6.52 -11.83 -4.95
N LEU A 129 7.79 -11.97 -4.56
CA LEU A 129 8.89 -12.24 -5.49
C LEU A 129 8.81 -13.62 -6.14
N LYS A 130 8.20 -14.62 -5.49
CA LYS A 130 8.09 -16.00 -6.01
C LYS A 130 6.76 -16.33 -6.67
N GLU A 131 5.67 -15.83 -6.12
CA GLU A 131 4.30 -16.25 -6.46
C GLU A 131 3.36 -15.08 -6.81
N GLY A 132 3.86 -13.84 -6.70
CA GLY A 132 3.08 -12.64 -6.93
C GLY A 132 2.44 -12.63 -8.33
N LYS A 133 1.18 -12.22 -8.39
CA LYS A 133 0.46 -12.00 -9.65
C LYS A 133 0.45 -10.51 -10.02
N PRO A 134 0.41 -10.18 -11.31
CA PRO A 134 0.52 -11.09 -12.45
C PRO A 134 1.96 -11.53 -12.76
N ILE A 135 2.94 -10.82 -12.20
CA ILE A 135 4.36 -10.97 -12.52
C ILE A 135 5.16 -11.19 -11.24
N ASN A 136 6.15 -12.07 -11.28
CA ASN A 136 7.09 -12.32 -10.19
C ASN A 136 8.49 -12.62 -10.77
N LEU A 137 9.47 -12.79 -9.89
CA LEU A 137 10.88 -13.04 -10.24
C LEU A 137 11.26 -14.54 -10.18
N SER A 138 10.31 -15.45 -9.92
CA SER A 138 10.62 -16.86 -10.08
C SER A 138 10.94 -17.13 -11.56
N THR A 139 12.03 -17.84 -11.81
CA THR A 139 12.46 -18.22 -13.15
C THR A 139 11.34 -19.02 -13.82
N GLN A 140 10.79 -18.49 -14.92
CA GLN A 140 10.22 -19.32 -15.98
C GLN A 140 11.32 -19.60 -17.00
#